data_AF-A0A417XYL2-F1
#
_entry.id   AF-A0A417XYL2-F1
#
_cell.length_a   1.000
_cell.length_b   1.000
_cell.length_c   1.000
_cell.angle_alpha   90.00
_cell.angle_beta   90.00
_cell.angle_gamma   90.00
#
_symmetry.space_group_name_H-M   'P 1'
#
loop_
_entity.id
_entity.type
_entity.pdbx_description
1 polymer ?
#
loop_
_entity_poly.entity_id
_entity_poly.type
_entity_poly.pdbx_seq_one_letter_code
_entity_poly.pdbx_strand_id
1 'polypeptide(L)'
;MVQRQLLDAIEDGYGPVLSVFLDDPRRDETVEQVILRVCRGAGILNGKIQISSVGTLVEAGFELVHDDSDGMHETHHDVVFPNTTDIQWCQAFVDSFSEPRPNPAK
;
A
#
# COMPACT_ATOMS: atom_id res chain seq x y z
N MET A 1 3.81 8.22 15.64
CA MET A 1 4.29 6.90 15.19
C MET A 1 4.61 6.93 13.70
N VAL A 2 3.69 7.39 12.85
CA VAL A 2 3.87 7.61 11.39
C VAL A 2 5.07 8.52 11.05
N GLN A 3 5.25 9.61 11.82
CA GLN A 3 6.36 10.55 11.60
C GLN A 3 7.75 9.91 11.72
N ARG A 4 7.90 8.86 12.54
CA ARG A 4 9.20 8.21 12.73
C ARG A 4 9.53 7.24 11.60
N GLN A 5 8.56 6.44 11.17
CA GLN A 5 8.71 5.54 10.02
C GLN A 5 9.06 6.32 8.73
N LEU A 6 8.47 7.50 8.57
CA LEU A 6 8.77 8.40 7.45
C LEU A 6 10.19 8.96 7.51
N LEU A 7 10.62 9.42 8.70
CA LEU A 7 11.96 9.95 8.89
C LEU A 7 13.03 8.87 8.67
N ASP A 8 12.81 7.66 9.16
CA ASP A 8 13.73 6.52 8.99
C ASP A 8 13.87 6.16 7.48
N ALA A 9 12.78 6.12 6.71
CA ALA A 9 12.81 5.84 5.26
C ALA A 9 13.50 6.95 4.43
N ILE A 10 13.35 8.22 4.85
CA ILE A 10 14.05 9.36 4.24
C ILE A 10 15.56 9.30 4.55
N GLU A 11 15.93 8.95 5.79
CA GLU A 11 17.32 8.89 6.26
C GLU A 11 18.11 7.76 5.57
N ASP A 12 17.44 6.65 5.23
CA ASP A 12 18.03 5.50 4.53
C ASP A 12 18.18 5.70 2.99
N GLY A 13 17.82 6.87 2.45
CA GLY A 13 18.03 7.20 1.04
C GLY A 13 17.03 6.62 0.05
N TYR A 14 15.95 5.97 0.53
CA TYR A 14 14.84 5.48 -0.30
C TYR A 14 13.90 6.61 -0.75
N GLY A 15 13.93 7.77 -0.07
CA GLY A 15 12.88 8.78 -0.19
C GLY A 15 11.56 8.28 0.43
N PRO A 16 10.55 9.14 0.60
CA PRO A 16 9.27 8.73 1.18
C PRO A 16 8.40 7.99 0.15
N VAL A 17 8.88 6.85 -0.36
CA VAL A 17 8.06 5.99 -1.22
C VAL A 17 7.21 5.11 -0.31
N LEU A 18 5.91 5.36 -0.31
CA LEU A 18 4.94 4.44 0.28
C LEU A 18 4.54 3.46 -0.81
N SER A 19 4.68 2.17 -0.54
CA SER A 19 4.29 1.12 -1.48
C SER A 19 3.03 0.40 -0.99
N VAL A 20 2.20 0.00 -1.95
CA VAL A 20 0.97 -0.77 -1.73
C VAL A 20 1.01 -2.05 -2.56
N PHE A 21 0.25 -3.06 -2.14
CA PHE A 21 0.05 -4.27 -2.92
C PHE A 21 -1.36 -4.27 -3.51
N LEU A 22 -1.44 -4.28 -4.83
CA LEU A 22 -2.68 -4.12 -5.59
C LEU A 22 -2.92 -5.34 -6.47
N ASP A 23 -4.16 -5.81 -6.49
CA ASP A 23 -4.59 -6.93 -7.33
C ASP A 23 -6.09 -6.83 -7.58
N ASP A 24 -6.51 -7.25 -8.78
CA ASP A 24 -7.91 -7.21 -9.18
C ASP A 24 -8.61 -8.55 -8.85
N PRO A 25 -9.88 -8.52 -8.42
CA PRO A 25 -10.67 -9.73 -8.25
C PRO A 25 -10.88 -10.42 -9.60
N ARG A 26 -10.51 -11.70 -9.67
CA ARG A 26 -10.83 -12.55 -10.83
C ARG A 26 -12.32 -12.85 -10.89
N ARG A 27 -12.81 -13.29 -12.05
CA ARG A 27 -14.20 -13.73 -12.20
C ARG A 27 -14.50 -14.85 -11.19
N ASP A 28 -15.57 -14.66 -10.42
CA ASP A 28 -16.01 -15.57 -9.33
C ASP A 28 -15.13 -15.59 -8.07
N GLU A 29 -14.20 -14.63 -7.92
CA GLU A 29 -13.39 -14.44 -6.72
C GLU A 29 -14.08 -13.47 -5.74
N THR A 30 -14.10 -13.84 -4.47
CA THR A 30 -14.50 -12.94 -3.37
C THR A 30 -13.35 -12.02 -2.99
N VAL A 31 -13.67 -10.84 -2.44
CA VAL A 31 -12.66 -9.89 -1.94
C VAL A 31 -11.70 -10.55 -0.94
N GLU A 32 -12.19 -11.44 -0.08
CA GLU A 32 -11.37 -12.17 0.89
C GLU A 32 -10.34 -13.12 0.24
N GLN A 33 -10.71 -13.74 -0.88
CA GLN A 33 -9.79 -14.59 -1.64
C GLN A 33 -8.68 -13.76 -2.30
N VAL A 34 -9.02 -12.57 -2.81
CA VAL A 34 -8.03 -11.62 -3.34
C VAL A 34 -7.05 -11.20 -2.24
N ILE A 35 -7.57 -10.78 -1.08
CA ILE A 35 -6.73 -10.33 0.04
C ILE A 35 -5.77 -11.44 0.47
N LEU A 36 -6.25 -12.67 0.60
CA LEU A 36 -5.42 -13.82 0.94
C LEU A 36 -4.35 -14.10 -0.12
N ARG A 37 -4.71 -14.03 -1.41
CA ARG A 37 -3.79 -14.22 -2.55
C ARG A 37 -2.68 -13.18 -2.53
N VAL A 38 -3.02 -11.91 -2.37
CA VAL A 38 -2.05 -10.80 -2.28
C VAL A 38 -1.15 -10.97 -1.06
N CYS A 39 -1.71 -11.21 0.12
CA CYS A 39 -0.92 -11.36 1.36
C CYS A 39 0.08 -12.52 1.27
N ARG A 40 -0.29 -13.63 0.62
CA ARG A 40 0.60 -14.77 0.40
C ARG A 40 1.65 -14.50 -0.69
N GLY A 41 1.23 -13.96 -1.84
CA GLY A 41 2.11 -13.70 -2.97
C GLY A 41 3.20 -12.69 -2.61
N ALA A 42 2.80 -11.57 -2.03
CA ALA A 42 3.71 -10.51 -1.60
C ALA A 42 4.52 -10.85 -0.34
N GLY A 43 4.28 -11.99 0.31
CA GLY A 43 5.00 -12.40 1.51
C GLY A 43 4.83 -11.43 2.69
N ILE A 44 3.65 -10.83 2.87
CA ILE A 44 3.41 -9.80 3.89
C ILE A 44 3.62 -10.38 5.29
N LEU A 45 4.71 -9.96 5.96
CA LEU A 45 5.13 -10.46 7.27
C LEU A 45 4.41 -9.78 8.44
N ASN A 46 3.53 -8.81 8.22
CA ASN A 46 2.81 -8.12 9.30
C ASN A 46 1.58 -8.93 9.74
N GLY A 47 1.28 -8.92 11.06
CA GLY A 47 0.10 -9.61 11.62
C GLY A 47 -1.23 -8.92 11.33
N LYS A 48 -1.19 -7.67 10.87
CA LYS A 48 -2.34 -6.87 10.50
C LYS A 48 -2.11 -6.25 9.14
N ILE A 49 -3.21 -6.01 8.44
CA ILE A 49 -3.26 -5.32 7.14
C ILE A 49 -4.35 -4.25 7.18
N GLN A 50 -4.23 -3.27 6.30
CA GLN A 50 -5.26 -2.28 6.03
C GLN A 50 -5.55 -2.32 4.53
N ILE A 51 -6.80 -2.04 4.15
CA ILE A 51 -7.27 -2.25 2.78
C ILE A 51 -7.85 -0.94 2.26
N SER A 52 -7.52 -0.61 1.02
CA SER A 52 -8.14 0.47 0.26
C SER A 52 -8.57 -0.04 -1.12
N SER A 53 -9.34 0.77 -1.83
CA SER A 53 -9.61 0.57 -3.25
C SER A 53 -8.79 1.57 -4.07
N VAL A 54 -8.48 1.21 -5.32
CA VAL A 54 -7.83 2.13 -6.26
C VAL A 54 -8.63 3.42 -6.41
N GLY A 55 -9.96 3.30 -6.49
CA GLY A 55 -10.86 4.46 -6.57
C GLY A 55 -10.69 5.43 -5.40
N THR A 56 -10.60 4.91 -4.17
CA THR A 56 -10.41 5.73 -2.96
C THR A 56 -9.08 6.48 -2.99
N LEU A 57 -7.99 5.82 -3.39
CA LEU A 57 -6.67 6.45 -3.48
C LEU A 57 -6.62 7.53 -4.58
N VAL A 58 -7.23 7.26 -5.74
CA VAL A 58 -7.31 8.23 -6.84
C VAL A 58 -8.19 9.43 -6.46
N GLU A 59 -9.31 9.22 -5.78
CA GLU A 59 -10.16 10.31 -5.26
C GLU A 59 -9.43 11.18 -4.23
N ALA A 60 -8.53 10.59 -3.45
CA ALA A 60 -7.65 11.30 -2.52
C ALA A 60 -6.47 12.02 -3.21
N GLY A 61 -6.30 11.87 -4.54
CA GLY A 61 -5.29 12.55 -5.33
C GLY A 61 -3.96 11.80 -5.45
N PHE A 62 -3.92 10.51 -5.12
CA PHE A 62 -2.74 9.66 -5.30
C PHE A 62 -2.71 9.02 -6.68
N GLU A 63 -1.50 8.90 -7.22
CA GLU A 63 -1.22 8.10 -8.41
C GLU A 63 -0.47 6.82 -7.99
N LEU A 64 -0.82 5.69 -8.60
CA LEU A 64 -0.21 4.39 -8.36
C LEU A 64 0.63 4.01 -9.56
N VAL A 65 1.92 3.76 -9.33
CA VAL A 65 2.87 3.34 -10.37
C VAL A 65 3.28 1.91 -10.08
N HIS A 66 3.03 1.02 -11.03
CA HIS A 66 3.52 -0.35 -10.93
C HIS A 66 5.06 -0.33 -10.97
N ASP A 67 5.68 -0.88 -9.93
CA ASP A 67 7.13 -0.97 -9.83
C ASP A 67 7.55 -2.42 -10.10
N ASP A 68 8.08 -2.64 -11.30
CA ASP A 68 8.60 -3.91 -11.77
C ASP A 68 10.13 -4.04 -11.64
N SER A 69 10.74 -3.16 -10.84
CA SER A 69 12.18 -3.21 -10.57
C SER A 69 12.60 -4.43 -9.73
N ASP A 70 13.89 -4.77 -9.83
CA ASP A 70 14.58 -5.95 -9.30
C ASP A 70 13.88 -6.72 -8.15
N GLY A 71 13.16 -7.80 -8.51
CA GLY A 71 12.65 -8.79 -7.55
C GLY A 71 11.40 -8.37 -6.78
N MET A 72 10.76 -7.26 -7.14
CA MET A 72 9.46 -6.86 -6.61
C MET A 72 8.35 -7.81 -7.06
N HIS A 73 7.34 -8.00 -6.22
CA HIS A 73 6.20 -8.86 -6.54
C HIS A 73 5.30 -8.19 -7.59
N GLU A 74 4.61 -8.95 -8.44
CA GLU A 74 3.73 -8.46 -9.52
C GLU A 74 2.56 -7.56 -9.05
N THR A 75 2.35 -7.46 -7.74
CA THR A 75 1.31 -6.62 -7.14
C THR A 75 1.89 -5.35 -6.51
N HIS A 76 3.21 -5.16 -6.53
CA HIS A 76 3.90 -4.03 -5.92
C HIS A 76 3.68 -2.74 -6.71
N HIS A 77 3.17 -1.72 -6.04
CA HIS A 77 2.96 -0.39 -6.63
C HIS A 77 3.47 0.68 -5.69
N ASP A 78 4.15 1.67 -6.24
CA ASP A 78 4.54 2.87 -5.52
C ASP A 78 3.42 3.91 -5.58
N VAL A 79 3.27 4.63 -4.47
CA VAL A 79 2.31 5.72 -4.34
C VAL A 79 3.05 7.03 -4.59
N VAL A 80 2.69 7.72 -5.65
CA VAL A 80 3.28 9.01 -6.02
C VAL A 80 2.56 10.14 -5.29
N PHE A 81 3.34 10.94 -4.58
CA PHE A 81 2.87 12.18 -3.96
C PHE A 81 2.97 13.34 -4.96
N PRO A 82 1.90 14.15 -5.14
CA PRO A 82 1.88 15.19 -6.17
C PRO A 82 2.75 16.43 -5.83
N ASN A 83 3.20 16.59 -4.59
CA ASN A 83 4.10 17.66 -4.12
C ASN A 83 5.11 17.11 -3.10
N THR A 84 6.07 17.92 -2.61
CA THR A 84 6.89 17.56 -1.44
C THR A 84 6.01 17.01 -0.33
N THR A 85 6.22 15.74 0.03
CA THR A 85 5.42 15.01 1.01
C THR A 85 5.29 15.81 2.30
N ASP A 86 4.09 16.31 2.58
CA ASP A 86 3.76 17.00 3.82
C ASP A 86 2.85 16.14 4.71
N ILE A 87 2.59 16.61 5.92
CA ILE A 87 1.77 15.89 6.89
C ILE A 87 0.33 15.68 6.39
N GLN A 88 -0.21 16.60 5.59
CA GLN A 88 -1.57 16.51 5.07
C GLN A 88 -1.69 15.34 4.08
N TRP A 89 -0.70 15.18 3.20
CA TRP A 89 -0.64 14.05 2.27
C TRP A 89 -0.47 12.71 2.99
N CYS A 90 0.37 12.64 4.02
CA CYS A 90 0.50 11.42 4.82
C CYS A 90 -0.81 11.06 5.53
N GLN A 91 -1.54 12.05 6.05
CA GLN A 91 -2.82 11.81 6.70
C GLN A 91 -3.89 11.38 5.68
N ALA A 92 -3.99 12.06 4.53
CA ALA A 92 -4.89 11.67 3.45
C ALA A 92 -4.63 10.24 2.95
N PHE A 93 -3.36 9.84 2.90
CA PHE A 93 -2.99 8.46 2.57
C PHE A 93 -3.54 7.49 3.60
N VAL A 94 -3.27 7.71 4.89
CA VAL A 94 -3.77 6.84 5.98
C VAL A 94 -5.29 6.77 6.01
N ASP A 95 -5.97 7.91 5.84
CA ASP A 95 -7.42 8.03 5.85
C ASP A 95 -8.09 7.32 4.65
N SER A 96 -7.31 7.03 3.59
CA SER A 96 -7.79 6.26 2.44
C SER A 96 -7.90 4.77 2.72
N PHE A 97 -7.42 4.27 3.85
CA PHE A 97 -7.46 2.85 4.20
C PHE A 97 -8.45 2.54 5.31
N SER A 98 -8.93 1.29 5.30
CA SER A 98 -9.73 0.74 6.39
C SER A 98 -8.96 0.68 7.71
N GLU A 99 -9.71 0.48 8.80
CA GLU A 99 -9.14 0.06 10.07
C GLU A 99 -8.26 -1.21 9.93
N PRO A 100 -7.18 -1.35 10.72
CA PRO A 100 -6.34 -2.53 10.72
C PRO A 100 -7.11 -3.80 11.09
N ARG A 101 -7.00 -4.82 10.24
CA ARG A 101 -7.60 -6.15 10.43
C ARG A 101 -6.54 -7.26 10.40
N PRO A 102 -6.82 -8.46 10.93
CA PRO A 102 -5.88 -9.58 10.88
C PRO A 102 -5.45 -9.93 9.45
N ASN A 103 -4.15 -10.23 9.29
CA ASN A 103 -3.61 -10.76 8.03
C ASN A 103 -4.10 -12.21 7.84
N PRO A 104 -4.86 -12.53 6.77
CA PRO A 104 -5.39 -13.88 6.55
C PRO A 104 -4.33 -14.91 6.13
N ALA A 105 -3.12 -14.47 5.77
CA ALA A 105 -2.00 -15.35 5.45
C ALA A 105 -1.19 -15.79 6.69
N LYS A 106 -1.60 -15.37 7.90
CA LYS A 106 -0.92 -15.66 9.17
C LYS A 106 -1.77 -16.45 10.15
#